data_AF-K9FTE8-F1
#
_entry.id   AF-K9FTE8-F1
#
_cell.length_a   1.000
_cell.length_b   1.000
_cell.length_c   1.000
_cell.angle_alpha   90.00
_cell.angle_beta   90.00
_cell.angle_gamma   90.00
#
_symmetry.space_group_name_H-M   'P 1'
#
loop_
_entity.id
_entity.type
_entity.pdbx_description
1 polymer ?
#
loop_
_entity_poly.entity_id
_entity_poly.type
_entity_poly.pdbx_seq_one_letter_code
_entity_poly.pdbx_strand_id
1 'polypeptide(L)'
;MKRRITLIQRVDAGFDPQQAVLTASSLSIRGLDAAREDRITIGLDKLPEEASFITPPPLSTRFASSASLQFYTHLPSIKHLVEYIQNTVCDQSRTDGPECHTRADALLSADSVDIDYDSSSHALTVSGLWTSPPTGGWTDQFQTPASDADQIEFGLLGAEAGLEPEEIKMGGLLAVVGQDKKLKPTMFSFPSRHQPLTEPSSYTVSFAPPTGLHPTMSISMPRSSLKRPPAPSDATCALHTYLTLPSTIFGDQYQLATTDPLFLESHKLVALRALAGEMDLEAPDWVVQRWGSNWLLELTTPPETEDVASIPDPSNWTSTIPLHLRYLPPSETGHRTAHVPWPVVFWACTTEDDTKMGINPFDRSNLGWDSLFGPRTLFYQLQPAGDRLVEEIDVPVLRLTGDGYFQGKHIELGTCVVISLGFMWVLWRLVCVAWPSGAGSKRAETAHNKKEE
;
A
#
# COMPACT_ATOMS: atom_id res chain seq x y z
N MET A 1 -18.77 -4.34 -23.66
CA MET A 1 -17.87 -3.47 -22.86
C MET A 1 -18.68 -2.28 -22.39
N LYS A 2 -18.53 -1.87 -21.13
CA LYS A 2 -19.12 -0.61 -20.64
C LYS A 2 -18.03 0.40 -20.39
N ARG A 3 -18.21 1.61 -20.88
CA ARG A 3 -17.32 2.74 -20.63
C ARG A 3 -18.13 3.83 -19.95
N ARG A 4 -17.59 4.38 -18.87
CA ARG A 4 -18.12 5.56 -18.20
C ARG A 4 -17.04 6.62 -18.16
N ILE A 5 -17.42 7.84 -18.53
CA ILE A 5 -16.57 9.02 -18.49
C ILE A 5 -17.26 10.01 -17.58
N THR A 6 -16.61 10.36 -16.48
CA THR A 6 -17.15 11.31 -15.51
C THR A 6 -16.21 12.50 -15.39
N LEU A 7 -16.72 13.67 -15.70
CA LEU A 7 -16.04 14.95 -15.55
C LEU A 7 -16.68 15.69 -14.37
N ILE A 8 -15.86 16.07 -13.40
CA ILE A 8 -16.29 16.84 -12.22
C ILE A 8 -15.72 18.25 -12.34
N GLN A 9 -16.59 19.22 -12.62
CA GLN A 9 -16.23 20.63 -12.69
C GLN A 9 -16.03 21.20 -11.29
N ARG A 10 -15.09 22.15 -11.18
CA ARG A 10 -14.91 22.94 -9.97
C ARG A 10 -16.10 23.90 -9.81
N VAL A 11 -16.40 24.26 -8.57
CA VAL A 11 -17.53 25.13 -8.22
C VAL A 11 -17.41 26.52 -8.87
N ASP A 12 -16.19 26.98 -9.12
CA ASP A 12 -15.84 28.25 -9.75
C ASP A 12 -15.67 28.16 -11.27
N ALA A 13 -15.71 26.96 -11.85
CA ALA A 13 -15.59 26.78 -13.30
C ALA A 13 -16.90 27.17 -14.00
N GLY A 14 -16.84 28.20 -14.85
CA GLY A 14 -17.97 28.56 -15.70
C GLY A 14 -18.31 27.44 -16.68
N PHE A 15 -19.59 27.12 -16.83
CA PHE A 15 -20.08 26.17 -17.84
C PHE A 15 -20.75 26.92 -19.00
N ASP A 16 -20.18 26.79 -20.19
CA ASP A 16 -20.83 27.17 -21.45
C ASP A 16 -21.50 25.92 -22.06
N PRO A 17 -22.82 25.92 -22.32
CA PRO A 17 -23.53 24.81 -22.97
C PRO A 17 -22.92 24.36 -24.30
N GLN A 18 -22.12 25.18 -24.98
CA GLN A 18 -21.41 24.80 -26.20
C GLN A 18 -20.17 23.93 -25.94
N GLN A 19 -19.72 23.80 -24.69
CA GLN A 19 -18.57 22.97 -24.32
C GLN A 19 -18.88 21.48 -24.29
N ALA A 20 -20.16 21.07 -24.29
CA ALA A 20 -20.58 19.68 -24.36
C ALA A 20 -21.79 19.53 -25.30
N VAL A 21 -21.56 18.99 -26.50
CA VAL A 21 -22.58 18.87 -27.53
C VAL A 21 -22.83 17.40 -27.84
N LEU A 22 -24.05 16.94 -27.55
CA LEU A 22 -24.52 15.60 -27.90
C LEU A 22 -25.25 15.64 -29.25
N THR A 23 -24.85 14.76 -30.15
CA THR A 23 -25.48 14.51 -31.44
C THR A 23 -25.97 13.06 -31.51
N ALA A 24 -26.69 12.69 -32.56
CA ALA A 24 -27.16 11.31 -32.73
C ALA A 24 -26.03 10.29 -32.88
N SER A 25 -24.84 10.71 -33.34
CA SER A 25 -23.71 9.82 -33.65
C SER A 25 -22.46 10.09 -32.82
N SER A 26 -22.43 11.16 -32.02
CA SER A 26 -21.26 11.50 -31.23
C SER A 26 -21.56 12.46 -30.08
N LEU A 27 -20.67 12.48 -29.09
CA LEU A 27 -20.58 13.50 -28.06
C LEU A 27 -19.23 14.21 -28.22
N SER A 28 -19.24 15.54 -28.33
CA SER A 28 -18.01 16.34 -28.35
C SER A 28 -17.93 17.22 -27.11
N ILE A 29 -16.77 17.22 -26.47
CA ILE A 29 -16.42 18.15 -25.39
C ILE A 29 -15.27 19.06 -25.83
N ARG A 30 -15.24 20.29 -25.30
CA ARG A 30 -14.20 21.27 -25.64
C ARG A 30 -13.78 22.12 -24.45
N GLY A 31 -12.49 22.11 -24.17
CA GLY A 31 -11.85 22.97 -23.18
C GLY A 31 -12.49 22.91 -21.79
N LEU A 32 -12.93 21.73 -21.35
CA LEU A 32 -13.53 21.59 -20.02
C LEU A 32 -12.45 21.60 -18.94
N ASP A 33 -12.58 22.52 -17.99
CA ASP A 33 -11.82 22.53 -16.73
C ASP A 33 -12.54 21.65 -15.72
N ALA A 34 -12.09 20.40 -15.61
CA ALA A 34 -12.68 19.39 -14.76
C ALA A 34 -11.66 18.32 -14.37
N ALA A 35 -11.84 17.73 -13.19
CA ALA A 35 -11.27 16.43 -12.89
C ALA A 35 -11.98 15.37 -13.76
N ARG A 36 -11.27 14.33 -14.19
CA ARG A 36 -11.77 13.30 -15.09
C ARG A 36 -11.54 11.92 -14.50
N GLU A 37 -12.58 11.08 -14.52
CA GLU A 37 -12.48 9.64 -14.32
C GLU A 37 -12.92 8.94 -15.61
N ASP A 38 -12.04 8.09 -16.17
CA ASP A 38 -12.41 7.16 -17.24
C ASP A 38 -12.44 5.75 -16.67
N ARG A 39 -13.62 5.13 -16.69
CA ARG A 39 -13.87 3.78 -16.20
C ARG A 39 -14.26 2.84 -17.33
N ILE A 40 -13.60 1.70 -17.43
CA ILE A 40 -13.88 0.65 -18.41
C ILE A 40 -14.19 -0.64 -17.66
N THR A 41 -15.33 -1.25 -17.97
CA THR A 41 -15.75 -2.54 -17.42
C THR A 41 -15.85 -3.59 -18.53
N ILE A 42 -15.15 -4.70 -18.34
CA ILE A 42 -15.11 -5.86 -19.24
C ILE A 42 -15.41 -7.14 -18.47
N GLY A 43 -15.95 -8.15 -19.15
CA GLY A 43 -16.17 -9.46 -18.55
C GLY A 43 -14.86 -10.23 -18.40
N LEU A 44 -14.60 -10.80 -17.23
CA LEU A 44 -13.46 -11.67 -16.95
C LEU A 44 -13.90 -12.81 -16.04
N ASP A 45 -13.64 -14.06 -16.43
CA ASP A 45 -14.19 -15.21 -15.71
C ASP A 45 -13.44 -15.52 -14.40
N LYS A 46 -12.10 -15.37 -14.39
CA LYS A 46 -11.24 -15.76 -13.26
C LYS A 46 -9.96 -14.92 -13.15
N LEU A 47 -9.50 -14.75 -11.91
CA LEU A 47 -8.17 -14.22 -11.59
C LEU A 47 -7.16 -15.37 -11.33
N PRO A 48 -5.84 -15.14 -11.53
CA PRO A 48 -4.79 -16.12 -11.20
C PRO A 48 -4.58 -16.30 -9.67
N GLU A 49 -3.96 -17.42 -9.30
CA GLU A 49 -3.91 -17.98 -7.93
C GLU A 49 -2.96 -17.25 -6.94
N GLU A 50 -3.20 -17.43 -5.64
CA GLU A 50 -3.07 -16.41 -4.57
C GLU A 50 -1.85 -16.58 -3.61
N ALA A 51 -0.67 -17.01 -4.08
CA ALA A 51 0.41 -17.41 -3.17
C ALA A 51 1.06 -16.27 -2.35
N SER A 52 1.03 -15.01 -2.84
CA SER A 52 1.76 -13.89 -2.23
C SER A 52 0.92 -12.98 -1.33
N PHE A 53 -0.36 -13.26 -1.16
CA PHE A 53 -1.31 -12.42 -0.43
C PHE A 53 -1.28 -12.69 1.08
N ILE A 54 -1.62 -11.67 1.88
CA ILE A 54 -1.90 -11.81 3.32
C ILE A 54 -3.41 -11.72 3.57
N THR A 55 -3.88 -12.28 4.68
CA THR A 55 -5.26 -12.10 5.15
C THR A 55 -5.31 -10.93 6.15
N PRO A 56 -6.19 -9.93 5.96
CA PRO A 56 -6.33 -8.84 6.92
C PRO A 56 -6.82 -9.31 8.30
N PRO A 57 -6.64 -8.50 9.35
CA PRO A 57 -7.02 -8.86 10.71
C PRO A 57 -8.54 -9.04 10.83
N PRO A 58 -9.03 -10.11 11.47
CA PRO A 58 -10.46 -10.34 11.66
C PRO A 58 -11.00 -9.50 12.84
N LEU A 59 -11.07 -8.17 12.69
CA LEU A 59 -11.54 -7.30 13.78
C LEU A 59 -13.07 -7.15 13.86
N SER A 60 -13.82 -7.45 12.79
CA SER A 60 -15.28 -7.43 12.84
C SER A 60 -15.90 -8.43 11.87
N THR A 61 -16.30 -9.59 12.38
CA THR A 61 -17.01 -10.64 11.62
C THR A 61 -18.45 -10.29 11.27
N ARG A 62 -18.97 -9.13 11.72
CA ARG A 62 -20.40 -8.84 11.61
C ARG A 62 -20.79 -7.83 10.53
N PHE A 63 -19.92 -6.91 10.09
CA PHE A 63 -20.39 -5.79 9.25
C PHE A 63 -19.39 -5.12 8.27
N ALA A 64 -18.33 -5.78 7.83
CA ALA A 64 -17.44 -5.17 6.82
C ALA A 64 -17.42 -6.00 5.54
N SER A 65 -17.67 -5.34 4.41
CA SER A 65 -17.23 -5.78 3.08
C SER A 65 -15.70 -5.68 3.02
N SER A 66 -14.98 -6.39 3.88
CA SER A 66 -13.52 -6.37 3.95
C SER A 66 -12.94 -7.31 2.89
N ALA A 67 -11.92 -6.86 2.16
CA ALA A 67 -11.17 -7.74 1.27
C ALA A 67 -10.69 -9.00 2.00
N SER A 68 -10.88 -10.18 1.42
CA SER A 68 -10.42 -11.46 2.00
C SER A 68 -8.89 -11.58 2.00
N LEU A 69 -8.24 -10.86 1.09
CA LEU A 69 -6.82 -10.91 0.83
C LEU A 69 -6.28 -9.51 0.51
N GLN A 70 -5.03 -9.26 0.88
CA GLN A 70 -4.33 -8.01 0.62
C GLN A 70 -2.96 -8.30 0.01
N PHE A 71 -2.61 -7.52 -1.00
CA PHE A 71 -1.31 -7.53 -1.64
C PHE A 71 -0.79 -6.11 -1.79
N TYR A 72 0.48 -5.92 -1.51
CA TYR A 72 1.18 -4.68 -1.77
C TYR A 72 2.47 -4.99 -2.52
N THR A 73 2.78 -4.16 -3.51
CA THR A 73 4.07 -4.17 -4.16
C THR A 73 4.47 -2.74 -4.48
N HIS A 74 5.75 -2.44 -4.33
CA HIS A 74 6.30 -1.19 -4.83
C HIS A 74 6.31 -1.23 -6.37
N LEU A 75 5.60 -0.30 -7.00
CA LEU A 75 5.54 -0.16 -8.44
C LEU A 75 5.86 1.30 -8.83
N PRO A 76 7.13 1.62 -9.15
CA PRO A 76 7.55 3.00 -9.41
C PRO A 76 7.01 3.54 -10.73
N SER A 77 6.56 2.67 -11.64
CA SER A 77 5.96 3.06 -12.91
C SER A 77 4.98 1.99 -13.41
N ILE A 78 3.84 2.43 -13.92
CA ILE A 78 2.85 1.58 -14.58
C ILE A 78 3.17 1.32 -16.07
N LYS A 79 4.33 1.76 -16.57
CA LYS A 79 4.69 1.65 -17.98
C LYS A 79 4.56 0.24 -18.53
N HIS A 80 5.00 -0.77 -17.77
CA HIS A 80 4.88 -2.17 -18.17
C HIS A 80 3.43 -2.66 -18.23
N LEU A 81 2.54 -2.15 -17.37
CA LEU A 81 1.11 -2.42 -17.46
C LEU A 81 0.53 -1.82 -18.75
N VAL A 82 0.91 -0.59 -19.08
CA VAL A 82 0.48 0.07 -20.32
C VAL A 82 0.98 -0.68 -21.55
N GLU A 83 2.26 -1.05 -21.59
CA GLU A 83 2.86 -1.88 -22.65
C GLU A 83 2.12 -3.23 -22.77
N TYR A 84 1.75 -3.85 -21.65
CA TYR A 84 0.99 -5.09 -21.64
C TYR A 84 -0.41 -4.91 -22.25
N ILE A 85 -1.14 -3.87 -21.84
CA ILE A 85 -2.48 -3.54 -22.38
C ILE A 85 -2.38 -3.30 -23.89
N GLN A 86 -1.41 -2.51 -24.33
CA GLN A 86 -1.19 -2.20 -25.74
C GLN A 86 -0.92 -3.45 -26.57
N ASN A 87 -0.02 -4.33 -26.10
CA ASN A 87 0.40 -5.48 -26.89
C ASN A 87 -0.59 -6.65 -26.83
N THR A 88 -1.35 -6.77 -25.74
CA THR A 88 -2.18 -7.96 -25.47
C THR A 88 -3.67 -7.70 -25.64
N VAL A 89 -4.13 -6.49 -25.28
CA VAL A 89 -5.56 -6.14 -25.28
C VAL A 89 -5.93 -5.33 -26.52
N CYS A 90 -5.09 -4.37 -26.91
CA CYS A 90 -5.35 -3.52 -28.07
C CYS A 90 -4.91 -4.19 -29.38
N ASP A 91 -5.77 -5.01 -29.97
CA ASP A 91 -5.51 -5.57 -31.30
C ASP A 91 -5.59 -4.47 -32.39
N GLN A 92 -4.45 -4.16 -33.02
CA GLN A 92 -4.34 -3.16 -34.08
C GLN A 92 -5.14 -3.50 -35.34
N SER A 93 -5.50 -4.78 -35.54
CA SER A 93 -6.32 -5.20 -36.68
C SER A 93 -7.80 -4.87 -36.52
N ARG A 94 -8.24 -4.55 -35.29
CA ARG A 94 -9.60 -4.07 -35.03
C ARG A 94 -9.72 -2.58 -35.35
N THR A 95 -10.90 -2.17 -35.79
CA THR A 95 -11.22 -0.77 -36.11
C THR A 95 -11.04 0.19 -34.92
N ASP A 96 -11.12 -0.32 -33.69
CA ASP A 96 -10.94 0.41 -32.43
C ASP A 96 -9.51 0.33 -31.85
N GLY A 97 -8.59 -0.39 -32.51
CA GLY A 97 -7.22 -0.63 -32.05
C GLY A 97 -6.42 0.66 -31.78
N PRO A 98 -6.35 1.63 -32.71
CA PRO A 98 -5.61 2.89 -32.49
C PRO A 98 -6.15 3.70 -31.30
N GLU A 99 -7.47 3.76 -31.14
CA GLU A 99 -8.09 4.46 -30.03
C GLU A 99 -7.82 3.76 -28.69
N CYS A 100 -7.81 2.42 -28.67
CA CYS A 100 -7.41 1.62 -27.51
C CYS A 100 -5.96 1.95 -27.08
N HIS A 101 -5.02 2.03 -28.02
CA HIS A 101 -3.63 2.39 -27.74
C HIS A 101 -3.52 3.79 -27.10
N THR A 102 -4.16 4.80 -27.69
CA THR A 102 -4.15 6.17 -27.15
C THR A 102 -4.72 6.24 -25.73
N ARG A 103 -5.77 5.46 -25.44
CA ARG A 103 -6.35 5.37 -24.09
C ARG A 103 -5.42 4.66 -23.10
N ALA A 104 -4.75 3.59 -23.54
CA ALA A 104 -3.75 2.92 -22.71
C ALA A 104 -2.58 3.87 -22.38
N ASP A 105 -2.10 4.64 -23.37
CA ASP A 105 -1.06 5.66 -23.17
C ASP A 105 -1.51 6.75 -22.18
N ALA A 106 -2.78 7.14 -22.21
CA ALA A 106 -3.31 8.16 -21.30
C ALA A 106 -3.17 7.75 -19.82
N LEU A 107 -3.16 6.45 -19.50
CA LEU A 107 -2.95 5.99 -18.12
C LEU A 107 -1.60 6.45 -17.56
N LEU A 108 -0.57 6.64 -18.40
CA LEU A 108 0.76 7.10 -17.96
C LEU A 108 0.74 8.50 -17.33
N SER A 109 -0.27 9.32 -17.63
CA SER A 109 -0.46 10.64 -17.03
C SER A 109 -1.55 10.69 -15.96
N ALA A 110 -2.17 9.55 -15.63
CA ALA A 110 -3.18 9.49 -14.59
C ALA A 110 -2.55 9.70 -13.21
N ASP A 111 -3.25 10.45 -12.35
CA ASP A 111 -2.84 10.66 -10.95
C ASP A 111 -3.09 9.39 -10.12
N SER A 112 -4.09 8.60 -10.50
CA SER A 112 -4.27 7.24 -9.97
C SER A 112 -4.91 6.31 -10.99
N VAL A 113 -4.59 5.02 -10.86
CA VAL A 113 -5.20 3.93 -11.63
C VAL A 113 -5.72 2.91 -10.62
N ASP A 114 -6.99 2.57 -10.75
CA ASP A 114 -7.68 1.59 -9.91
C ASP A 114 -8.16 0.42 -10.76
N ILE A 115 -7.99 -0.80 -10.27
CA ILE A 115 -8.42 -2.02 -10.94
C ILE A 115 -9.19 -2.84 -9.92
N ASP A 116 -10.47 -3.05 -10.21
CA ASP A 116 -11.41 -3.78 -9.37
C ASP A 116 -11.98 -4.98 -10.12
N TYR A 117 -12.18 -6.08 -9.41
CA TYR A 117 -12.78 -7.29 -9.96
C TYR A 117 -13.91 -7.78 -9.07
N ASP A 118 -15.12 -7.75 -9.60
CA ASP A 118 -16.29 -8.32 -8.94
C ASP A 118 -16.50 -9.77 -9.39
N SER A 119 -16.19 -10.69 -8.49
CA SER A 119 -16.38 -12.13 -8.69
C SER A 119 -17.84 -12.56 -8.86
N SER A 120 -18.81 -11.76 -8.37
CA SER A 120 -20.24 -12.06 -8.49
C SER A 120 -20.79 -11.71 -9.87
N SER A 121 -20.33 -10.58 -10.43
CA SER A 121 -20.72 -10.14 -11.76
C SER A 121 -19.73 -10.54 -12.87
N HIS A 122 -18.62 -11.18 -12.52
CA HIS A 122 -17.51 -11.51 -13.43
C HIS A 122 -17.03 -10.29 -14.22
N ALA A 123 -16.94 -9.15 -13.54
CA ALA A 123 -16.66 -7.86 -14.16
C ALA A 123 -15.32 -7.30 -13.66
N LEU A 124 -14.36 -7.15 -14.57
CA LEU A 124 -13.14 -6.40 -14.35
C LEU A 124 -13.37 -4.94 -14.72
N THR A 125 -13.14 -4.04 -13.77
CA THR A 125 -13.25 -2.60 -13.93
C THR A 125 -11.86 -1.97 -13.80
N VAL A 126 -11.46 -1.18 -14.80
CA VAL A 126 -10.23 -0.38 -14.76
C VAL A 126 -10.62 1.09 -14.82
N SER A 127 -10.16 1.88 -13.87
CA SER A 127 -10.46 3.31 -13.75
C SER A 127 -9.15 4.12 -13.73
N GLY A 128 -9.06 5.14 -14.57
CA GLY A 128 -8.02 6.16 -14.50
C GLY A 128 -8.60 7.47 -13.96
N LEU A 129 -7.92 8.12 -13.03
CA LEU A 129 -8.31 9.41 -12.45
C LEU A 129 -7.26 10.47 -12.75
N TRP A 130 -7.72 11.62 -13.25
CA TRP A 130 -6.95 12.84 -13.43
C TRP A 130 -7.63 13.95 -12.62
N THR A 131 -6.97 14.42 -11.58
CA THR A 131 -7.45 15.46 -10.66
C THR A 131 -7.37 16.86 -11.27
N SER A 132 -6.52 17.04 -12.28
CA SER A 132 -6.32 18.30 -12.99
C SER A 132 -6.46 18.12 -14.51
N PRO A 133 -7.02 19.11 -15.23
CA PRO A 133 -7.11 19.05 -16.68
C PRO A 133 -5.76 19.27 -17.37
N PRO A 134 -5.59 18.83 -18.62
CA PRO A 134 -4.44 19.20 -19.45
C PRO A 134 -4.47 20.70 -19.79
N THR A 135 -3.33 21.23 -20.27
CA THR A 135 -3.24 22.61 -20.73
C THR A 135 -4.27 22.89 -21.83
N GLY A 136 -5.22 23.78 -21.57
CA GLY A 136 -6.32 24.11 -22.50
C GLY A 136 -7.64 23.35 -22.26
N GLY A 137 -7.72 22.50 -21.22
CA GLY A 137 -8.92 21.76 -20.84
C GLY A 137 -9.18 20.51 -21.67
N TRP A 138 -10.09 19.66 -21.22
CA TRP A 138 -10.45 18.42 -21.91
C TRP A 138 -11.17 18.70 -23.23
N THR A 139 -10.65 18.15 -24.32
CA THR A 139 -11.23 18.25 -25.65
C THR A 139 -11.19 16.87 -26.30
N ASP A 140 -12.36 16.25 -26.42
CA ASP A 140 -12.51 14.89 -26.89
C ASP A 140 -13.78 14.76 -27.74
N GLN A 141 -13.78 13.78 -28.64
CA GLN A 141 -14.97 13.40 -29.39
C GLN A 141 -15.19 11.90 -29.24
N PHE A 142 -16.33 11.53 -28.66
CA PHE A 142 -16.75 10.16 -28.45
C PHE A 142 -17.77 9.78 -29.51
N GLN A 143 -17.41 8.86 -30.40
CA GLN A 143 -18.33 8.32 -31.39
C GLN A 143 -19.25 7.28 -30.75
N THR A 144 -20.40 7.03 -31.39
CA THR A 144 -21.25 5.89 -31.00
C THR A 144 -20.49 4.58 -31.09
N PRO A 145 -20.66 3.67 -30.11
CA PRO A 145 -20.06 2.35 -30.17
C PRO A 145 -20.44 1.62 -31.47
N ALA A 146 -19.50 0.84 -32.02
CA ALA A 146 -19.74 0.06 -33.23
C ALA A 146 -20.65 -1.16 -32.98
N SER A 147 -20.73 -1.62 -31.72
CA SER A 147 -21.53 -2.76 -31.28
C SER A 147 -22.66 -2.29 -30.37
N ASP A 148 -23.88 -2.79 -30.59
CA ASP A 148 -25.03 -2.53 -29.73
C ASP A 148 -24.86 -3.09 -28.30
N ALA A 149 -23.90 -4.01 -28.10
CA ALA A 149 -23.55 -4.55 -26.79
C ALA A 149 -22.58 -3.65 -26.00
N ASP A 150 -22.01 -2.63 -26.65
CA ASP A 150 -21.11 -1.67 -26.03
C ASP A 150 -21.86 -0.38 -25.68
N GLN A 151 -21.50 0.20 -24.53
CA GLN A 151 -22.17 1.39 -24.01
C GLN A 151 -21.15 2.42 -23.56
N ILE A 152 -21.36 3.68 -23.94
CA ILE A 152 -20.59 4.83 -23.45
C ILE A 152 -21.54 5.74 -22.65
N GLU A 153 -21.35 5.76 -21.35
CA GLU A 153 -22.00 6.68 -20.42
C GLU A 153 -21.11 7.92 -20.22
N PHE A 154 -21.70 9.10 -20.38
CA PHE A 154 -21.04 10.35 -20.11
C PHE A 154 -21.75 11.09 -18.98
N GLY A 155 -20.97 11.59 -18.03
CA GLY A 155 -21.45 12.47 -16.96
C GLY A 155 -20.59 13.70 -16.83
N LEU A 156 -21.23 14.86 -16.85
CA LEU A 156 -20.66 16.14 -16.48
C LEU A 156 -21.32 16.60 -15.19
N LEU A 157 -20.60 16.55 -14.09
CA LEU A 157 -21.09 16.78 -12.75
C LEU A 157 -20.36 17.95 -12.09
N GLY A 158 -20.98 18.57 -11.10
CA GLY A 158 -20.39 19.56 -10.22
C GLY A 158 -20.79 19.25 -8.77
N ALA A 159 -19.85 19.48 -7.85
CA ALA A 159 -20.12 19.34 -6.44
C ALA A 159 -21.03 20.49 -5.96
N GLU A 160 -22.03 20.15 -5.15
CA GLU A 160 -22.89 21.08 -4.45
C GLU A 160 -22.76 20.88 -2.93
N ALA A 161 -23.08 21.91 -2.15
CA ALA A 161 -23.17 21.75 -0.71
C ALA A 161 -24.31 20.78 -0.35
N GLY A 162 -24.00 19.75 0.43
CA GLY A 162 -24.97 18.85 1.06
C GLY A 162 -25.83 19.55 2.11
N LEU A 163 -26.91 18.91 2.54
CA LEU A 163 -27.72 19.41 3.66
C LEU A 163 -27.04 19.09 4.99
N GLU A 164 -26.40 17.92 5.07
CA GLU A 164 -25.57 17.51 6.20
C GLU A 164 -24.07 17.67 5.86
N PRO A 165 -23.20 17.93 6.85
CA PRO A 165 -21.75 18.02 6.63
C PRO A 165 -21.14 16.75 6.04
N GLU A 166 -21.76 15.60 6.32
CA GLU A 166 -21.29 14.28 5.90
C GLU A 166 -21.73 13.91 4.46
N GLU A 167 -22.63 14.69 3.86
CA GLU A 167 -23.20 14.40 2.55
C GLU A 167 -22.38 15.00 1.40
N ILE A 168 -22.06 14.15 0.41
CA ILE A 168 -21.57 14.60 -0.88
C ILE A 168 -22.77 14.70 -1.82
N LYS A 169 -23.04 15.92 -2.27
CA LYS A 169 -24.09 16.22 -3.24
C LYS A 169 -23.47 16.56 -4.59
N MET A 170 -23.94 15.90 -5.64
CA MET A 170 -23.48 16.08 -7.01
C MET A 170 -24.65 16.40 -7.92
N GLY A 171 -24.61 17.54 -8.60
CA GLY A 171 -25.57 17.93 -9.63
C GLY A 171 -24.93 17.91 -11.00
N GLY A 172 -25.67 17.61 -12.06
CA GLY A 172 -25.12 17.72 -13.41
C GLY A 172 -25.95 17.10 -14.51
N LEU A 173 -25.26 16.72 -15.58
CA LEU A 173 -25.82 16.27 -16.84
C LEU A 173 -25.28 14.89 -17.20
N LEU A 174 -26.17 13.94 -17.49
CA LEU A 174 -25.81 12.60 -17.94
C LEU A 174 -26.37 12.32 -19.34
N ALA A 175 -25.66 11.51 -20.13
CA ALA A 175 -26.18 10.93 -21.35
C ALA A 175 -25.51 9.60 -21.69
N VAL A 176 -26.23 8.75 -22.42
CA VAL A 176 -25.65 7.59 -23.11
C VAL A 176 -25.45 7.93 -24.57
N VAL A 177 -24.20 7.90 -25.04
CA VAL A 177 -23.82 8.27 -26.41
C VAL A 177 -24.47 7.31 -27.40
N GLY A 178 -25.23 7.84 -28.37
CA GLY A 178 -25.96 7.06 -29.38
C GLY A 178 -27.39 6.65 -29.02
N GLN A 179 -27.74 6.68 -27.74
CA GLN A 179 -29.09 6.36 -27.28
C GLN A 179 -29.87 7.63 -26.93
N ASP A 180 -29.23 8.57 -26.23
CA ASP A 180 -29.87 9.79 -25.78
C ASP A 180 -29.79 10.91 -26.83
N LYS A 181 -30.88 11.68 -26.94
CA LYS A 181 -30.96 12.84 -27.85
C LYS A 181 -30.48 14.14 -27.22
N LYS A 182 -30.43 14.21 -25.89
CA LYS A 182 -30.05 15.38 -25.09
C LYS A 182 -29.43 14.92 -23.77
N LEU A 183 -28.55 15.75 -23.23
CA LEU A 183 -28.05 15.62 -21.87
C LEU A 183 -29.20 15.78 -20.86
N LYS A 184 -29.35 14.84 -19.94
CA LYS A 184 -30.42 14.79 -18.93
C LYS A 184 -29.90 15.35 -17.61
N PRO A 185 -30.58 16.33 -17.00
CA PRO A 185 -30.22 16.82 -15.68
C PRO A 185 -30.46 15.75 -14.62
N THR A 186 -29.52 15.63 -13.68
CA THR A 186 -29.58 14.71 -12.56
C THR A 186 -28.98 15.36 -11.31
N MET A 187 -29.39 14.86 -10.16
CA MET A 187 -28.87 15.27 -8.87
C MET A 187 -28.83 14.07 -7.95
N PHE A 188 -27.70 13.89 -7.28
CA PHE A 188 -27.46 12.81 -6.35
C PHE A 188 -26.98 13.35 -5.00
N SER A 189 -27.34 12.68 -3.92
CA SER A 189 -26.79 12.91 -2.58
C SER A 189 -26.41 11.56 -2.00
N PHE A 190 -25.20 11.46 -1.45
CA PHE A 190 -24.72 10.24 -0.80
C PHE A 190 -24.01 10.60 0.50
N PRO A 191 -24.15 9.79 1.56
CA PRO A 191 -23.28 9.91 2.72
C PRO A 191 -21.85 9.51 2.33
N SER A 192 -20.85 10.26 2.78
CA SER A 192 -19.44 9.88 2.63
C SER A 192 -18.82 9.61 3.99
N ARG A 193 -18.14 8.47 4.12
CA ARG A 193 -17.34 8.17 5.31
C ARG A 193 -16.03 8.95 5.31
N HIS A 194 -15.51 9.27 4.13
CA HIS A 194 -14.26 10.00 3.97
C HIS A 194 -14.56 11.49 3.80
N GLN A 195 -14.13 12.28 4.79
CA GLN A 195 -14.40 13.70 4.88
C GLN A 195 -13.09 14.51 4.77
N PRO A 196 -13.09 15.63 4.04
CA PRO A 196 -11.94 16.52 4.02
C PRO A 196 -11.80 17.25 5.36
N LEU A 197 -10.55 17.56 5.74
CA LEU A 197 -10.28 18.46 6.85
C LEU A 197 -10.52 19.91 6.40
N THR A 198 -11.16 20.72 7.25
CA THR A 198 -11.46 22.13 6.97
C THR A 198 -10.21 23.01 6.98
N GLU A 199 -9.21 22.65 7.80
CA GLU A 199 -7.90 23.27 7.82
C GLU A 199 -6.86 22.33 7.21
N PRO A 200 -5.93 22.83 6.35
CA PRO A 200 -4.89 22.01 5.76
C PRO A 200 -4.02 21.42 6.87
N SER A 201 -4.14 20.12 7.04
CA SER A 201 -3.42 19.36 8.06
C SER A 201 -2.43 18.47 7.36
N SER A 202 -1.14 18.63 7.66
CA SER A 202 -0.10 17.89 6.98
C SER A 202 0.81 17.12 7.91
N TYR A 203 1.50 16.12 7.36
CA TYR A 203 2.50 15.36 8.07
C TYR A 203 3.67 14.99 7.16
N THR A 204 4.81 14.73 7.77
CA THR A 204 5.99 14.19 7.09
C THR A 204 6.45 12.91 7.77
N VAL A 205 7.08 12.02 7.01
CA VAL A 205 7.64 10.77 7.50
C VAL A 205 9.13 10.77 7.21
N SER A 206 9.93 10.21 8.12
CA SER A 206 11.37 10.08 7.93
C SER A 206 11.92 8.92 8.77
N PHE A 207 13.11 8.44 8.41
CA PHE A 207 13.89 7.53 9.23
C PHE A 207 15.10 8.25 9.82
N ALA A 208 15.36 8.07 11.11
CA ALA A 208 16.51 8.69 11.76
C ALA A 208 17.84 8.05 11.28
N PRO A 209 18.76 8.81 10.67
CA PRO A 209 20.07 8.29 10.30
C PRO A 209 21.02 8.25 11.52
N PRO A 210 21.95 7.28 11.58
CA PRO A 210 22.18 6.21 10.62
C PRO A 210 21.13 5.09 10.76
N THR A 211 20.61 4.62 9.63
CA THR A 211 19.70 3.47 9.59
C THR A 211 20.50 2.18 9.80
N GLY A 212 20.66 1.79 11.06
CA GLY A 212 21.13 0.45 11.43
C GLY A 212 20.06 -0.62 11.18
N LEU A 213 20.23 -1.82 11.73
CA LEU A 213 19.22 -2.90 11.61
C LEU A 213 17.91 -2.64 12.37
N HIS A 214 17.85 -1.57 13.18
CA HIS A 214 16.69 -1.17 13.97
C HIS A 214 16.27 0.27 13.60
N PRO A 215 15.76 0.51 12.38
CA PRO A 215 15.34 1.85 11.98
C PRO A 215 14.11 2.29 12.77
N THR A 216 14.06 3.56 13.17
CA THR A 216 12.89 4.17 13.81
C THR A 216 12.21 5.10 12.83
N MET A 217 10.97 4.78 12.46
CA MET A 217 10.12 5.65 11.65
C MET A 217 9.61 6.80 12.51
N SER A 218 9.76 8.03 12.02
CA SER A 218 9.28 9.25 12.67
C SER A 218 8.19 9.89 11.83
N ILE A 219 6.99 10.03 12.39
CA ILE A 219 5.85 10.72 11.76
C ILE A 219 5.74 12.07 12.45
N SER A 220 6.03 13.15 11.73
CA SER A 220 6.07 14.51 12.27
C SER A 220 4.88 15.33 11.77
N MET A 221 4.11 15.88 12.70
CA MET A 221 2.93 16.69 12.40
C MET A 221 3.05 18.05 13.09
N PRO A 222 2.75 19.17 12.42
CA PRO A 222 2.56 20.44 13.11
C PRO A 222 1.42 20.31 14.13
N ARG A 223 1.57 20.90 15.32
CA ARG A 223 0.49 20.87 16.33
C ARG A 223 -0.83 21.45 15.82
N SER A 224 -0.77 22.43 14.92
CA SER A 224 -1.94 23.01 14.25
C SER A 224 -2.71 21.98 13.40
N SER A 225 -2.03 20.96 12.88
CA SER A 225 -2.63 19.86 12.10
C SER A 225 -3.27 18.78 12.97
N LEU A 226 -3.14 18.86 14.30
CA LEU A 226 -3.66 17.88 15.27
C LEU A 226 -4.90 18.37 16.02
N LYS A 227 -5.64 19.31 15.43
CA LYS A 227 -6.95 19.72 15.96
C LYS A 227 -7.97 18.60 15.75
N ARG A 228 -8.87 18.45 16.71
CA ARG A 228 -10.03 17.57 16.56
C ARG A 228 -10.80 17.94 15.28
N PRO A 229 -11.11 16.97 14.40
CA PRO A 229 -11.84 17.26 13.17
C PRO A 229 -13.26 17.78 13.48
N PRO A 230 -13.93 18.43 12.51
CA PRO A 230 -15.29 18.92 12.64
C PRO A 230 -16.32 17.78 12.59
N ALA A 231 -16.12 16.76 13.42
CA ALA A 231 -17.04 15.65 13.61
C ALA A 231 -18.18 16.05 14.57
N PRO A 232 -19.30 15.32 14.58
CA PRO A 232 -20.38 15.50 15.54
C PRO A 232 -19.88 15.55 17.00
N SER A 233 -20.57 16.31 17.85
CA SER A 233 -20.13 16.57 19.23
C SER A 233 -20.15 15.32 20.12
N ASP A 234 -21.00 14.35 19.80
CA ASP A 234 -21.11 13.04 20.42
C ASP A 234 -20.07 12.03 19.90
N ALA A 235 -19.39 12.34 18.79
CA ALA A 235 -18.44 11.41 18.19
C ALA A 235 -17.19 11.24 19.06
N THR A 236 -16.70 10.00 19.16
CA THR A 236 -15.40 9.71 19.78
C THR A 236 -14.33 9.62 18.69
N CYS A 237 -13.40 10.58 18.70
CA CYS A 237 -12.35 10.71 17.68
C CYS A 237 -10.99 10.29 18.23
N ALA A 238 -10.27 9.48 17.48
CA ALA A 238 -8.89 9.10 17.78
C ALA A 238 -8.01 9.14 16.53
N LEU A 239 -6.76 9.58 16.70
CA LEU A 239 -5.78 9.66 15.63
C LEU A 239 -5.13 8.30 15.41
N HIS A 240 -5.13 7.82 14.18
CA HIS A 240 -4.58 6.53 13.80
C HIS A 240 -3.55 6.68 12.69
N THR A 241 -2.66 5.70 12.63
CA THR A 241 -1.75 5.50 11.51
C THR A 241 -1.78 4.05 11.05
N TYR A 242 -1.83 3.85 9.74
CA TYR A 242 -1.82 2.55 9.09
C TYR A 242 -0.54 2.37 8.29
N LEU A 243 0.28 1.40 8.71
CA LEU A 243 1.56 1.10 8.10
C LEU A 243 1.41 -0.11 7.20
N THR A 244 1.92 0.02 5.98
CA THR A 244 2.12 -1.06 5.02
C THR A 244 3.60 -1.34 4.92
N LEU A 245 4.06 -2.40 5.59
CA LEU A 245 5.47 -2.73 5.70
C LEU A 245 5.83 -3.86 4.74
N PRO A 246 6.66 -3.63 3.71
CA PRO A 246 7.17 -4.69 2.84
C PRO A 246 8.00 -5.71 3.63
N SER A 247 8.19 -6.92 3.09
CA SER A 247 8.91 -8.02 3.74
C SER A 247 10.26 -7.62 4.33
N THR A 248 10.96 -6.67 3.69
CA THR A 248 12.28 -6.17 4.10
C THR A 248 12.31 -5.52 5.49
N ILE A 249 11.18 -4.99 5.98
CA ILE A 249 11.07 -4.27 7.25
C ILE A 249 9.83 -4.75 8.03
N PHE A 250 9.94 -4.88 9.35
CA PHE A 250 8.82 -5.36 10.17
C PHE A 250 8.83 -4.69 11.55
N GLY A 251 7.66 -4.65 12.19
CA GLY A 251 7.52 -4.26 13.58
C GLY A 251 7.72 -5.45 14.51
N ASP A 252 8.27 -5.22 15.70
CA ASP A 252 8.25 -6.24 16.76
C ASP A 252 6.87 -6.23 17.43
N GLN A 253 6.12 -7.31 17.25
CA GLN A 253 4.76 -7.45 17.78
C GLN A 253 4.71 -7.36 19.31
N TYR A 254 5.73 -7.84 20.02
CA TYR A 254 5.76 -7.83 21.48
C TYR A 254 6.14 -6.44 22.01
N GLN A 255 7.03 -5.76 21.30
CA GLN A 255 7.39 -4.38 21.62
C GLN A 255 6.21 -3.43 21.39
N LEU A 256 5.53 -3.53 20.25
CA LEU A 256 4.46 -2.61 19.87
C LEU A 256 3.10 -2.95 20.53
N ALA A 257 2.86 -4.20 20.91
CA ALA A 257 1.67 -4.62 21.66
C ALA A 257 1.81 -4.43 23.19
N THR A 258 2.89 -3.80 23.65
CA THR A 258 3.11 -3.58 25.08
C THR A 258 2.04 -2.67 25.70
N THR A 259 1.76 -2.88 26.98
CA THR A 259 0.94 -2.00 27.81
C THR A 259 1.79 -1.12 28.73
N ASP A 260 3.11 -1.11 28.56
CA ASP A 260 4.02 -0.27 29.34
C ASP A 260 3.79 1.22 29.02
N PRO A 261 3.29 2.02 29.98
CA PRO A 261 3.00 3.43 29.74
C PRO A 261 4.27 4.23 29.40
N LEU A 262 5.44 3.87 29.92
CA LEU A 262 6.68 4.61 29.66
C LEU A 262 7.10 4.48 28.19
N PHE A 263 7.02 3.26 27.64
CA PHE A 263 7.30 3.02 26.23
C PHE A 263 6.31 3.78 25.34
N LEU A 264 5.01 3.61 25.59
CA LEU A 264 3.94 4.24 24.83
C LEU A 264 4.04 5.78 24.85
N GLU A 265 4.27 6.39 26.01
CA GLU A 265 4.43 7.83 26.16
C GLU A 265 5.69 8.34 25.44
N SER A 266 6.81 7.63 25.55
CA SER A 266 8.07 8.02 24.90
C SER A 266 7.98 8.02 23.37
N HIS A 267 7.15 7.13 22.81
CA HIS A 267 6.93 6.99 21.38
C HIS A 267 5.70 7.76 20.86
N LYS A 268 4.92 8.36 21.77
CA LYS A 268 3.64 9.03 21.51
C LYS A 268 2.63 8.12 20.80
N LEU A 269 2.53 6.90 21.32
CA LEU A 269 1.60 5.87 20.90
C LEU A 269 0.59 5.62 22.03
N VAL A 270 -0.65 5.28 21.68
CA VAL A 270 -1.66 4.86 22.65
C VAL A 270 -1.72 3.34 22.72
N ALA A 271 -1.87 2.67 21.57
CA ALA A 271 -1.93 1.21 21.50
C ALA A 271 -1.78 0.69 20.06
N LEU A 272 -1.36 -0.57 19.95
CA LEU A 272 -1.55 -1.36 18.73
C LEU A 272 -3.00 -1.86 18.65
N ARG A 273 -3.71 -1.48 17.58
CA ARG A 273 -5.13 -1.80 17.37
C ARG A 273 -5.33 -3.01 16.48
N ALA A 274 -4.51 -3.16 15.44
CA ALA A 274 -4.58 -4.28 14.52
C ALA A 274 -3.22 -4.63 13.95
N LEU A 275 -3.02 -5.91 13.64
CA LEU A 275 -1.84 -6.43 12.96
C LEU A 275 -2.23 -7.59 12.03
N ALA A 276 -1.57 -7.71 10.89
CA ALA A 276 -1.73 -8.82 9.96
C ALA A 276 -0.51 -9.01 9.06
N GLY A 277 -0.29 -10.24 8.58
CA GLY A 277 0.80 -10.59 7.67
C GLY A 277 2.04 -11.17 8.36
N GLU A 278 3.21 -10.89 7.78
CA GLU A 278 4.49 -11.52 8.16
C GLU A 278 5.14 -10.84 9.36
N MET A 279 5.27 -11.58 10.45
CA MET A 279 5.74 -11.08 11.75
C MET A 279 6.84 -11.95 12.36
N ASP A 280 7.38 -12.90 11.59
CA ASP A 280 8.51 -13.71 12.04
C ASP A 280 9.69 -12.77 12.33
N LEU A 281 10.19 -12.76 13.56
CA LEU A 281 11.24 -11.83 13.99
C LEU A 281 12.64 -12.30 13.57
N GLU A 282 12.78 -13.56 13.13
CA GLU A 282 14.07 -14.21 12.87
C GLU A 282 14.26 -14.56 11.39
N ALA A 283 13.17 -14.75 10.63
CA ALA A 283 13.27 -15.13 9.22
C ALA A 283 13.98 -14.05 8.37
N PRO A 284 14.96 -14.41 7.53
CA PRO A 284 15.54 -13.49 6.57
C PRO A 284 14.56 -13.23 5.41
N ASP A 285 14.75 -12.14 4.67
CA ASP A 285 13.81 -11.67 3.63
C ASP A 285 13.55 -12.72 2.53
N TRP A 286 14.59 -13.46 2.11
CA TRP A 286 14.48 -14.46 1.04
C TRP A 286 13.69 -15.73 1.42
N VAL A 287 13.33 -15.91 2.70
CA VAL A 287 12.45 -17.02 3.14
C VAL A 287 10.98 -16.59 3.14
N VAL A 288 10.73 -15.28 3.31
CA VAL A 288 9.38 -14.71 3.40
C VAL A 288 8.72 -14.76 2.01
N GLN A 289 7.60 -15.47 1.90
CA GLN A 289 6.90 -15.66 0.62
C GLN A 289 5.83 -14.60 0.35
N ARG A 290 5.29 -14.00 1.42
CA ARG A 290 4.27 -12.97 1.32
C ARG A 290 4.90 -11.59 1.25
N TRP A 291 4.15 -10.61 0.79
CA TRP A 291 4.69 -9.28 0.53
C TRP A 291 5.13 -8.51 1.78
N GLY A 292 4.66 -8.86 2.97
CA GLY A 292 4.97 -8.14 4.21
C GLY A 292 3.85 -8.17 5.26
N SER A 293 3.61 -7.03 5.91
CA SER A 293 2.64 -6.90 7.00
C SER A 293 1.95 -5.54 7.04
N ASN A 294 0.77 -5.51 7.67
CA ASN A 294 -0.02 -4.31 7.92
C ASN A 294 -0.20 -4.09 9.42
N TRP A 295 -0.08 -2.83 9.86
CA TRP A 295 -0.15 -2.44 11.28
C TRP A 295 -1.03 -1.21 11.44
N LEU A 296 -1.99 -1.27 12.36
CA LEU A 296 -2.83 -0.14 12.75
C LEU A 296 -2.47 0.28 14.18
N LEU A 297 -1.91 1.47 14.32
CA LEU A 297 -1.52 2.06 15.60
C LEU A 297 -2.40 3.27 15.89
N GLU A 298 -2.77 3.44 17.16
CA GLU A 298 -3.37 4.68 17.66
C GLU A 298 -2.27 5.61 18.19
N LEU A 299 -2.32 6.86 17.79
CA LEU A 299 -1.32 7.88 18.11
C LEU A 299 -1.83 8.81 19.22
N THR A 300 -0.93 9.23 20.10
CA THR A 300 -1.26 10.21 21.14
C THR A 300 -1.41 11.60 20.53
N THR A 301 -2.39 12.37 20.97
CA THR A 301 -2.60 13.77 20.58
C THR A 301 -2.16 14.71 21.70
N PRO A 302 -1.68 15.93 21.39
CA PRO A 302 -1.32 16.90 22.43
C PRO A 302 -2.56 17.27 23.28
N PRO A 303 -2.40 17.53 24.59
CA PRO A 303 -3.51 17.93 25.45
C PRO A 303 -4.08 19.30 25.06
N GLU A 304 -5.41 19.43 25.10
CA GLU A 304 -6.15 20.64 24.66
C GLU A 304 -5.86 21.90 25.52
N THR A 305 -5.33 21.74 26.74
CA THR A 305 -5.15 22.82 27.72
C THR A 305 -3.94 23.74 27.50
N GLU A 306 -3.11 23.50 26.49
CA GLU A 306 -2.11 24.49 26.07
C GLU A 306 -2.77 25.42 25.05
N ASP A 307 -3.36 26.52 25.54
CA ASP A 307 -3.76 27.65 24.70
C ASP A 307 -2.62 27.98 23.74
N VAL A 308 -2.84 27.69 22.46
CA VAL A 308 -1.94 27.89 21.30
C VAL A 308 -1.52 29.37 21.16
N ALA A 309 -2.06 30.27 21.98
CA ALA A 309 -1.77 31.69 22.04
C ALA A 309 -0.58 32.09 22.93
N SER A 310 0.02 31.19 23.73
CA SER A 310 1.04 31.60 24.73
C SER A 310 2.40 30.89 24.71
N ILE A 311 2.66 30.00 23.74
CA ILE A 311 4.01 29.47 23.50
C ILE A 311 4.37 29.70 22.02
N PRO A 312 5.34 30.57 21.70
CA PRO A 312 5.82 30.77 20.34
C PRO A 312 6.80 29.65 19.97
N ASP A 313 6.40 28.39 20.15
CA ASP A 313 7.20 27.25 19.74
C ASP A 313 6.43 26.43 18.69
N PRO A 314 6.80 26.52 17.40
CA PRO A 314 6.27 25.69 16.32
C PRO A 314 6.82 24.26 16.42
N SER A 315 6.78 23.66 17.62
CA SER A 315 7.33 22.34 17.83
C SER A 315 6.43 21.30 17.17
N ASN A 316 6.99 20.56 16.20
CA ASN A 316 6.28 19.45 15.59
C ASN A 316 6.01 18.37 16.64
N TRP A 317 4.80 17.82 16.61
CA TRP A 317 4.43 16.63 17.35
C TRP A 317 4.86 15.39 16.56
N THR A 318 6.02 14.87 16.91
CA THR A 318 6.58 13.67 16.27
C THR A 318 6.26 12.41 17.06
N SER A 319 5.51 11.48 16.47
CA SER A 319 5.37 10.10 16.96
C SER A 319 6.45 9.21 16.33
N THR A 320 6.92 8.21 17.06
CA THR A 320 8.01 7.34 16.59
C THR A 320 7.62 5.88 16.69
N ILE A 321 8.00 5.09 15.70
CA ILE A 321 7.64 3.67 15.60
C ILE A 321 8.94 2.89 15.38
N PRO A 322 9.42 2.12 16.39
CA PRO A 322 10.59 1.28 16.24
C PRO A 322 10.30 0.11 15.31
N LEU A 323 11.16 -0.08 14.31
CA LEU A 323 11.06 -1.13 13.30
C LEU A 323 12.39 -1.90 13.20
N HIS A 324 12.35 -3.02 12.49
CA HIS A 324 13.46 -3.95 12.32
C HIS A 324 13.64 -4.27 10.83
N LEU A 325 14.89 -4.26 10.35
CA LEU A 325 15.22 -4.71 9.01
C LEU A 325 15.51 -6.21 9.02
N ARG A 326 15.02 -6.92 7.99
CA ARG A 326 15.43 -8.30 7.72
C ARG A 326 16.79 -8.32 7.04
N TYR A 327 17.47 -9.46 7.17
CA TYR A 327 18.64 -9.73 6.32
C TYR A 327 18.22 -9.80 4.86
N LEU A 328 18.82 -8.94 4.05
CA LEU A 328 18.59 -8.87 2.60
C LEU A 328 19.63 -9.69 1.84
N PRO A 329 19.30 -10.16 0.62
CA PRO A 329 20.25 -10.89 -0.21
C PRO A 329 21.53 -10.08 -0.51
N PRO A 330 22.70 -10.75 -0.61
CA PRO A 330 23.96 -10.13 -1.00
C PRO A 330 23.86 -9.30 -2.29
N SER A 331 24.72 -8.29 -2.44
CA SER A 331 24.76 -7.41 -3.62
C SER A 331 26.19 -7.13 -4.07
N GLU A 332 26.35 -6.66 -5.31
CA GLU A 332 27.66 -6.29 -5.85
C GLU A 332 28.24 -5.03 -5.20
N THR A 333 27.37 -4.10 -4.80
CA THR A 333 27.74 -2.83 -4.17
C THR A 333 27.99 -2.98 -2.66
N GLY A 334 27.51 -4.08 -2.05
CA GLY A 334 27.45 -4.25 -0.60
C GLY A 334 26.29 -3.52 0.07
N HIS A 335 25.37 -2.97 -0.72
CA HIS A 335 24.20 -2.24 -0.26
C HIS A 335 22.94 -2.66 -1.04
N ARG A 336 21.78 -2.59 -0.40
CA ARG A 336 20.45 -2.84 -0.99
C ARG A 336 19.50 -1.76 -0.48
N THR A 337 18.72 -1.18 -1.39
CA THR A 337 17.72 -0.19 -1.03
C THR A 337 16.40 -0.87 -0.66
N ALA A 338 15.90 -0.60 0.54
CA ALA A 338 14.55 -0.95 0.96
C ALA A 338 13.63 0.27 0.75
N HIS A 339 12.47 0.05 0.13
CA HIS A 339 11.48 1.09 -0.14
C HIS A 339 10.31 0.94 0.82
N VAL A 340 10.10 1.91 1.70
CA VAL A 340 9.04 1.87 2.71
C VAL A 340 8.00 2.95 2.39
N PRO A 341 6.75 2.58 2.04
CA PRO A 341 5.73 3.59 1.77
C PRO A 341 5.42 4.38 3.04
N TRP A 342 5.06 5.65 2.86
CA TRP A 342 4.58 6.47 3.96
C TRP A 342 3.26 5.88 4.50
N PRO A 343 3.08 5.83 5.83
CA PRO A 343 1.85 5.35 6.42
C PRO A 343 0.71 6.34 6.20
N VAL A 344 -0.52 5.83 6.14
CA VAL A 344 -1.71 6.68 6.07
C VAL A 344 -2.02 7.18 7.48
N VAL A 345 -2.15 8.49 7.66
CA VAL A 345 -2.50 9.12 8.95
C VAL A 345 -3.89 9.75 8.85
N PHE A 346 -4.78 9.38 9.76
CA PHE A 346 -6.18 9.80 9.71
C PHE A 346 -6.82 9.80 11.11
N TRP A 347 -7.81 10.66 11.28
CA TRP A 347 -8.74 10.58 12.41
C TRP A 347 -9.84 9.58 12.09
N ALA A 348 -10.15 8.71 13.05
CA ALA A 348 -11.33 7.86 13.04
C ALA A 348 -12.29 8.36 14.12
N CYS A 349 -13.47 8.82 13.70
CA CYS A 349 -14.52 9.34 14.57
C CYS A 349 -15.73 8.42 14.51
N THR A 350 -16.06 7.76 15.62
CA THR A 350 -17.22 6.85 15.70
C THR A 350 -18.42 7.57 16.31
N THR A 351 -19.58 7.45 15.67
CA THR A 351 -20.85 8.05 16.13
C THR A 351 -21.80 6.97 16.65
N GLU A 352 -22.58 7.29 17.68
CA GLU A 352 -23.57 6.36 18.24
C GLU A 352 -24.92 6.39 17.48
N ASP A 353 -25.21 7.52 16.82
CA ASP A 353 -26.48 7.77 16.13
C ASP A 353 -26.72 6.89 14.89
N ASP A 354 -28.00 6.62 14.61
CA ASP A 354 -28.49 5.67 13.60
C ASP A 354 -28.42 6.21 12.15
N THR A 355 -27.43 7.05 11.85
CA THR A 355 -27.13 7.43 10.47
C THR A 355 -26.62 6.18 9.76
N LYS A 356 -27.52 5.54 9.01
CA LYS A 356 -27.14 4.51 8.05
C LYS A 356 -26.27 5.19 7.01
N MET A 357 -24.96 5.23 7.24
CA MET A 357 -23.96 5.51 6.22
C MET A 357 -24.11 4.40 5.17
N GLY A 358 -25.02 4.65 4.23
CA GLY A 358 -25.40 3.71 3.18
C GLY A 358 -24.25 3.50 2.20
N ILE A 359 -24.38 2.47 1.36
CA ILE A 359 -23.43 2.19 0.29
C ILE A 359 -23.34 3.42 -0.62
N ASN A 360 -22.21 4.11 -0.59
CA ASN A 360 -21.92 5.22 -1.48
C ASN A 360 -21.19 4.68 -2.72
N PRO A 361 -21.75 4.82 -3.93
CA PRO A 361 -21.15 4.29 -5.16
C PRO A 361 -19.85 5.03 -5.56
N PHE A 362 -19.56 6.17 -4.93
CA PHE A 362 -18.34 6.95 -5.10
C PHE A 362 -17.31 6.70 -3.98
N ASP A 363 -17.66 5.92 -2.96
CA ASP A 363 -16.72 5.60 -1.89
C ASP A 363 -15.72 4.54 -2.35
N ARG A 364 -14.44 4.80 -2.10
CA ARG A 364 -13.39 3.84 -2.40
C ARG A 364 -13.27 2.89 -1.21
N SER A 365 -14.02 1.80 -1.27
CA SER A 365 -13.96 0.74 -0.27
C SER A 365 -12.69 -0.11 -0.38
N ASN A 366 -12.38 -0.90 0.65
CA ASN A 366 -11.29 -1.88 0.64
C ASN A 366 -9.87 -1.30 0.57
N LEU A 367 -9.67 -0.10 1.10
CA LEU A 367 -8.36 0.52 1.28
C LEU A 367 -7.49 -0.20 2.31
N GLY A 368 -8.10 -1.13 3.05
CA GLY A 368 -7.46 -2.02 3.99
C GLY A 368 -7.71 -1.58 5.43
N TRP A 369 -7.39 -0.33 5.75
CA TRP A 369 -7.60 0.25 7.07
C TRP A 369 -9.06 0.62 7.35
N ASP A 370 -9.81 1.07 6.33
CA ASP A 370 -11.22 1.47 6.41
C ASP A 370 -12.13 0.33 6.89
N SER A 371 -11.74 -0.90 6.54
CA SER A 371 -12.42 -2.15 6.89
C SER A 371 -12.24 -2.57 8.35
N LEU A 372 -11.23 -2.01 9.05
CA LEU A 372 -10.95 -2.31 10.46
C LEU A 372 -11.87 -1.55 11.42
N PHE A 373 -12.63 -0.59 10.91
CA PHE A 373 -13.57 0.20 11.68
C PHE A 373 -15.01 -0.13 11.27
N GLY A 374 -15.95 0.10 12.19
CA GLY A 374 -17.37 -0.11 11.92
C GLY A 374 -17.89 0.81 10.80
N PRO A 375 -19.02 0.47 10.16
CA PRO A 375 -19.62 1.26 9.08
C PRO A 375 -20.04 2.67 9.53
N ARG A 376 -20.12 2.95 10.83
CA ARG A 376 -20.46 4.24 11.44
C ARG A 376 -19.23 5.09 11.82
N THR A 377 -18.16 4.94 11.07
CA THR A 377 -16.90 5.65 11.33
C THR A 377 -16.65 6.63 10.22
N LEU A 378 -16.53 7.91 10.59
CA LEU A 378 -16.08 8.99 9.73
C LEU A 378 -14.55 9.06 9.79
N PHE A 379 -13.94 9.28 8.64
CA PHE A 379 -12.51 9.33 8.47
C PHE A 379 -12.08 10.68 7.94
N TYR A 380 -11.14 11.32 8.63
CA TYR A 380 -10.55 12.58 8.20
C TYR A 380 -9.05 12.38 7.99
N GLN A 381 -8.61 12.38 6.73
CA GLN A 381 -7.22 12.08 6.37
C GLN A 381 -6.35 13.34 6.45
N LEU A 382 -5.14 13.18 7.01
CA LEU A 382 -4.11 14.21 6.94
C LEU A 382 -3.39 14.10 5.58
N GLN A 383 -2.91 15.23 5.07
CA GLN A 383 -2.23 15.31 3.78
C GLN A 383 -0.72 15.11 3.94
N PRO A 384 -0.09 14.14 3.26
CA PRO A 384 1.36 14.01 3.32
C PRO A 384 2.03 15.20 2.62
N ALA A 385 3.01 15.82 3.26
CA ALA A 385 3.77 16.95 2.73
C ALA A 385 5.08 16.48 2.05
N GLY A 386 4.97 15.56 1.10
CA GLY A 386 6.12 15.04 0.34
C GLY A 386 5.76 14.77 -1.12
N ASP A 387 6.68 15.07 -2.03
CA ASP A 387 6.51 14.79 -3.46
C ASP A 387 6.56 13.28 -3.76
N ARG A 388 7.33 12.53 -2.95
CA ARG A 388 7.46 11.09 -3.01
C ARG A 388 7.08 10.48 -1.67
N LEU A 389 6.01 9.68 -1.66
CA LEU A 389 5.44 9.07 -0.46
C LEU A 389 6.07 7.71 -0.14
N VAL A 390 7.38 7.61 -0.33
CA VAL A 390 8.17 6.39 -0.10
C VAL A 390 9.54 6.81 0.42
N GLU A 391 9.91 6.31 1.58
CA GLU A 391 11.24 6.44 2.14
C GLU A 391 12.16 5.36 1.61
N GLU A 392 13.42 5.72 1.36
CA GLU A 392 14.47 4.80 0.95
C GLU A 392 15.44 4.58 2.10
N ILE A 393 15.62 3.32 2.49
CA ILE A 393 16.59 2.92 3.51
C ILE A 393 17.72 2.18 2.81
N ASP A 394 18.94 2.66 2.99
CA ASP A 394 20.12 1.95 2.48
C ASP A 394 20.56 0.89 3.49
N VAL A 395 20.47 -0.38 3.08
CA VAL A 395 20.72 -1.54 3.94
C VAL A 395 22.06 -2.16 3.58
N PRO A 396 23.03 -2.23 4.51
CA PRO A 396 24.31 -2.88 4.25
C PRO A 396 24.12 -4.39 4.12
N VAL A 397 24.66 -4.98 3.06
CA VAL A 397 24.62 -6.43 2.79
C VAL A 397 26.00 -6.96 2.43
N LEU A 398 26.14 -8.28 2.40
CA LEU A 398 27.39 -8.91 1.96
C LEU A 398 27.73 -8.50 0.52
N ARG A 399 28.94 -7.99 0.33
CA ARG A 399 29.44 -7.56 -0.99
C ARG A 399 29.99 -8.75 -1.79
N LEU A 400 29.51 -8.92 -3.02
CA LEU A 400 29.89 -10.05 -3.89
C LEU A 400 31.14 -9.78 -4.75
N THR A 401 31.41 -8.53 -5.13
CA THR A 401 32.50 -8.15 -6.06
C THR A 401 33.37 -7.03 -5.48
N GLY A 402 34.68 -7.22 -5.38
CA GLY A 402 35.64 -6.17 -4.96
C GLY A 402 37.04 -6.68 -4.61
N ASP A 403 38.04 -5.79 -4.59
CA ASP A 403 39.48 -6.10 -4.44
C ASP A 403 39.94 -6.39 -2.99
N GLY A 404 39.09 -7.04 -2.19
CA GLY A 404 39.37 -7.37 -0.78
C GLY A 404 39.49 -8.87 -0.52
N TYR A 405 40.15 -9.27 0.58
CA TYR A 405 40.29 -10.68 0.99
C TYR A 405 38.96 -11.34 1.42
N PHE A 406 37.97 -10.55 1.84
CA PHE A 406 36.65 -11.02 2.32
C PHE A 406 35.60 -11.06 1.20
N GLN A 407 35.91 -11.63 0.04
CA GLN A 407 34.91 -11.87 -1.01
C GLN A 407 34.00 -13.03 -0.62
N GLY A 408 32.71 -12.97 -1.01
CA GLY A 408 31.77 -14.07 -0.82
C GLY A 408 32.31 -15.43 -1.33
N LYS A 409 32.99 -15.43 -2.48
CA LYS A 409 33.63 -16.65 -3.03
C LYS A 409 34.79 -17.19 -2.18
N HIS A 410 35.59 -16.31 -1.57
CA HIS A 410 36.68 -16.71 -0.69
C HIS A 410 36.15 -17.24 0.65
N ILE A 411 35.08 -16.62 1.18
CA ILE A 411 34.39 -17.08 2.38
C ILE A 411 33.74 -18.45 2.14
N GLU A 412 33.09 -18.64 0.99
CA GLU A 412 32.50 -19.92 0.61
C GLU A 412 33.57 -21.01 0.46
N LEU A 413 34.64 -20.73 -0.29
CA LEU A 413 35.76 -21.66 -0.46
C LEU A 413 36.42 -22.02 0.88
N GLY A 414 36.69 -21.02 1.72
CA GLY A 414 37.28 -21.20 3.05
C GLY A 414 36.40 -22.06 3.96
N THR A 415 35.09 -21.77 3.98
CA THR A 415 34.11 -22.56 4.72
C THR A 415 34.08 -24.01 4.24
N CYS A 416 34.06 -24.24 2.93
CA CYS A 416 34.13 -25.58 2.34
C CYS A 416 35.40 -26.34 2.73
N VAL A 417 36.57 -25.68 2.73
CA VAL A 417 37.84 -26.28 3.15
C VAL A 417 37.80 -26.64 4.64
N VAL A 418 37.34 -25.75 5.51
CA VAL A 418 37.26 -25.99 6.96
C VAL A 418 36.30 -27.14 7.27
N ILE A 419 35.11 -27.15 6.65
CA ILE A 419 34.13 -28.25 6.81
C ILE A 419 34.74 -29.57 6.34
N SER A 420 35.42 -29.58 5.19
CA SER A 420 36.04 -30.79 4.64
C SER A 420 37.16 -31.31 5.54
N LEU A 421 38.03 -30.42 6.05
CA LEU A 421 39.08 -30.78 7.00
C LEU A 421 38.50 -31.29 8.33
N GLY A 422 37.45 -30.65 8.84
CA GLY A 422 36.74 -31.09 10.04
C GLY A 422 36.10 -32.47 9.85
N PHE A 423 35.43 -32.68 8.72
CA PHE A 423 34.85 -33.97 8.36
C PHE A 423 35.91 -35.08 8.22
N MET A 424 37.02 -34.79 7.53
CA MET A 424 38.15 -35.71 7.41
C MET A 424 38.80 -36.02 8.76
N TRP A 425 38.88 -35.03 9.66
CA TRP A 425 39.38 -35.24 11.02
C TRP A 425 38.47 -36.13 11.85
N VAL A 426 37.15 -35.93 11.76
CA VAL A 426 36.16 -36.81 12.42
C VAL A 426 36.25 -38.23 11.88
N LEU A 427 36.31 -38.40 10.56
CA LEU A 427 36.50 -39.71 9.93
C LEU A 427 37.80 -40.38 10.38
N TRP A 428 38.91 -39.64 10.41
CA TRP A 428 40.19 -40.14 10.91
C TRP A 428 40.10 -40.64 12.35
N ARG A 429 39.45 -39.86 13.23
CA ARG A 429 39.25 -40.26 14.63
C ARG A 429 38.37 -41.50 14.77
N LEU A 430 37.31 -41.62 13.98
CA LEU A 430 36.45 -42.81 13.96
C LEU A 430 37.22 -44.06 13.47
N VAL A 431 38.05 -43.93 12.44
CA VAL A 431 38.91 -45.02 11.95
C VAL A 431 39.94 -45.44 13.00
N CYS A 432 40.58 -44.49 13.70
CA CYS A 432 41.52 -44.79 14.79
C CYS A 432 40.87 -45.53 15.97
N VAL A 433 39.57 -45.33 16.22
CA VAL A 433 38.80 -46.03 17.28
C VAL A 433 38.28 -47.37 16.79
N ALA A 434 37.92 -47.48 15.50
CA ALA A 434 37.45 -48.72 14.88
C ALA A 434 38.59 -49.71 14.57
N TRP A 435 39.85 -49.26 14.49
CA TRP A 435 40.99 -50.17 14.45
C TRP A 435 41.26 -50.74 15.86
N PRO A 436 41.12 -52.07 16.07
CA PRO A 436 41.45 -52.66 17.35
C PRO A 436 42.96 -52.60 17.54
N SER A 437 43.41 -52.04 18.66
CA SER A 437 44.76 -52.24 19.18
C SER A 437 44.96 -53.75 19.45
N GLY A 438 45.47 -54.46 18.45
CA GLY A 438 45.60 -55.92 18.46
C GLY A 438 46.83 -56.41 17.73
N ALA A 439 48.02 -56.18 18.30
CA ALA A 439 49.21 -56.98 18.02
C ALA A 439 50.08 -57.03 19.29
N GLY A 440 49.84 -58.05 20.11
CA GLY A 440 50.66 -58.36 21.27
C GLY A 440 52.03 -58.91 20.86
N SER A 441 53.07 -58.47 21.57
CA SER A 441 54.37 -59.16 21.60
C SER A 441 54.60 -59.64 23.02
N LYS A 442 54.30 -60.92 23.27
CA LYS A 442 54.72 -61.64 24.49
C LYS A 442 56.17 -62.08 24.28
N ARG A 443 57.07 -61.57 25.12
CA ARG A 443 58.46 -62.04 25.22
C ARG A 443 58.44 -63.38 25.97
N ALA A 444 58.91 -64.44 25.31
CA ALA A 444 59.00 -65.78 25.88
C ALA A 444 60.12 -65.85 26.94
N GLU A 445 59.77 -66.34 28.12
CA GLU A 445 60.67 -66.63 29.23
C GLU A 445 61.00 -68.13 29.20
N THR A 446 62.23 -68.47 28.85
CA THR A 446 62.72 -69.86 28.86
C THR A 446 63.32 -70.16 30.23
N ALA A 447 62.63 -70.98 31.02
CA ALA A 447 63.18 -71.62 32.21
C ALA A 447 64.10 -72.79 31.80
N HIS A 448 65.34 -72.81 32.31
CA HIS A 448 66.13 -74.04 32.39
C HIS A 448 66.68 -74.22 33.81
N ASN A 449 66.26 -75.33 34.42
CA ASN A 449 66.65 -75.85 35.73
C ASN A 449 68.12 -76.33 35.79
N LYS A 450 68.77 -76.16 36.95
CA LYS A 450 69.59 -77.12 37.75
C LYS A 450 70.32 -76.34 38.88
N LYS A 451 70.07 -76.59 40.19
CA LYS A 451 70.76 -77.53 41.13
C LYS A 451 72.29 -77.35 41.12
N GLU A 452 73.08 -77.26 42.20
CA GLU A 452 73.10 -77.51 43.66
C GLU A 452 73.83 -76.29 44.31
N GLU A 453 73.93 -76.02 45.61
CA GLU A 453 73.95 -76.79 46.87
C GLU A 453 73.61 -75.83 48.02
#